data_AF-A0A8S3FW39-F1
#
_entry.id   AF-A0A8S3FW39-F1
#
_cell.length_a   1.000
_cell.length_b   1.000
_cell.length_c   1.000
_cell.angle_alpha   90.00
_cell.angle_beta   90.00
_cell.angle_gamma   90.00
#
_symmetry.space_group_name_H-M   'P 1'
#
loop_
_entity.id
_entity.type
_entity.pdbx_description
1 polymer ?
#
loop_
_entity_poly.entity_id
_entity_poly.type
_entity_poly.pdbx_seq_one_letter_code
_entity_poly.pdbx_strand_id
1 'polypeptide(L)'
;MGNSCSTLWPLNICLKPPETSQSEEESSFSRRMTDSLVISSNEKHTATIIFLHGLGDVGASWHDVFDKYRIAKSVPYAKFIFPTAPIQKVTLNLGMSMTTWFDIHGLDPNVKEDQDGIEKSCMFLSNLIEEEIKNGILSERIMVGGFSMGGAVALYTALTSPHTLGGVIALSTWLPLASTFPQ
;
A
#
# COMPACT_ATOMS: atom_id res chain seq x y z
N MET A 1 -62.22 -40.97 -19.18
CA MET A 1 -61.67 -41.95 -18.22
C MET A 1 -60.57 -41.24 -17.46
N GLY A 2 -60.76 -41.05 -16.16
CA GLY A 2 -59.86 -40.29 -15.31
C GLY A 2 -58.80 -41.14 -14.62
N ASN A 3 -58.23 -40.52 -13.58
CA ASN A 3 -57.21 -40.95 -12.59
C ASN A 3 -55.76 -40.70 -13.05
N SER A 4 -54.83 -40.14 -12.27
CA SER A 4 -54.82 -39.68 -10.88
C SER A 4 -53.51 -38.90 -10.62
N CYS A 5 -53.51 -38.13 -9.54
CA CYS A 5 -52.51 -37.20 -9.02
C CYS A 5 -51.21 -37.82 -8.44
N SER A 6 -50.18 -36.97 -8.37
CA SER A 6 -49.10 -36.84 -7.36
C SER A 6 -47.73 -37.50 -7.60
N THR A 7 -46.67 -36.68 -7.66
CA THR A 7 -45.55 -36.56 -6.68
C THR A 7 -44.45 -35.66 -7.29
N LEU A 8 -44.23 -34.47 -6.73
CA LEU A 8 -43.06 -34.05 -5.93
C LEU A 8 -41.88 -33.48 -6.76
N TRP A 9 -41.55 -32.21 -6.47
CA TRP A 9 -40.31 -31.51 -6.86
C TRP A 9 -39.04 -32.30 -6.42
N PRO A 10 -37.88 -32.07 -7.07
CA PRO A 10 -36.97 -31.08 -6.50
C PRO A 10 -36.31 -30.15 -7.53
N LEU A 11 -36.31 -28.85 -7.19
CA LEU A 11 -35.19 -27.90 -7.23
C LEU A 11 -34.09 -28.15 -8.30
N ASN A 12 -34.17 -27.39 -9.40
CA ASN A 12 -32.98 -27.01 -10.18
C ASN A 12 -32.13 -26.03 -9.35
N ILE A 13 -31.14 -26.53 -8.63
CA ILE A 13 -30.06 -25.70 -8.09
C ILE A 13 -29.04 -25.53 -9.22
N CYS A 14 -29.16 -24.44 -9.97
CA CYS A 14 -28.05 -23.93 -10.75
C CYS A 14 -27.04 -23.36 -9.75
N LEU A 15 -26.04 -24.15 -9.36
CA LEU A 15 -24.91 -23.67 -8.57
C LEU A 15 -24.13 -22.69 -9.46
N LYS A 16 -24.40 -21.39 -9.29
CA LYS A 16 -23.45 -20.37 -9.72
C LYS A 16 -22.12 -20.66 -9.01
N PRO A 17 -20.97 -20.56 -9.70
CA PRO A 17 -19.68 -20.55 -9.02
C PRO A 17 -19.68 -19.40 -7.99
N PRO A 18 -18.97 -19.55 -6.86
CA PRO A 18 -19.00 -18.54 -5.82
C PRO A 18 -18.48 -17.22 -6.40
N GLU A 19 -19.31 -16.18 -6.36
CA GLU A 19 -18.87 -14.80 -6.47
C GLU A 19 -18.03 -14.52 -5.23
N THR A 20 -16.75 -14.88 -5.25
CA THR A 20 -15.76 -14.34 -4.31
C THR A 20 -15.71 -12.84 -4.56
N SER A 21 -16.40 -12.13 -3.68
CA SER A 21 -16.68 -10.71 -3.78
C SER A 21 -15.38 -9.89 -3.74
N GLN A 22 -15.25 -8.90 -4.62
CA GLN A 22 -14.17 -7.92 -4.60
C GLN A 22 -13.97 -7.30 -3.20
N SER A 23 -15.04 -7.22 -2.40
CA SER A 23 -15.02 -6.78 -1.01
C SER A 23 -14.23 -7.68 -0.06
N GLU A 24 -14.12 -8.98 -0.29
CA GLU A 24 -13.30 -9.89 0.52
C GLU A 24 -11.81 -9.76 0.19
N GLU A 25 -11.47 -9.60 -1.09
CA GLU A 25 -10.09 -9.32 -1.50
C GLU A 25 -9.62 -7.95 -0.99
N GLU A 26 -10.43 -6.90 -1.15
CA GLU A 26 -10.14 -5.55 -0.62
C GLU A 26 -10.02 -5.54 0.91
N SER A 27 -10.89 -6.27 1.62
CA SER A 27 -10.83 -6.44 3.08
C SER A 27 -9.58 -7.20 3.51
N SER A 28 -9.19 -8.25 2.79
CA SER A 28 -7.98 -9.02 3.07
C SER A 28 -6.70 -8.26 2.75
N PHE A 29 -6.72 -7.45 1.69
CA PHE A 29 -5.64 -6.56 1.27
C PHE A 29 -5.43 -5.47 2.33
N SER A 30 -6.53 -4.86 2.79
CA SER A 30 -6.52 -3.88 3.87
C SER A 30 -6.05 -4.47 5.20
N ARG A 31 -6.52 -5.68 5.58
CA ARG A 31 -6.11 -6.37 6.82
C ARG A 31 -4.64 -6.81 6.85
N ARG A 32 -4.02 -7.07 5.69
CA ARG A 32 -2.61 -7.47 5.64
C ARG A 32 -1.64 -6.28 5.71
N MET A 33 -2.12 -5.07 5.45
CA MET A 33 -1.31 -3.85 5.53
C MET A 33 -1.34 -3.15 6.91
N THR A 34 -2.12 -3.65 7.88
CA THR A 34 -2.33 -2.97 9.17
C THR A 34 -1.25 -3.20 10.23
N ASP A 35 -0.36 -4.19 10.09
CA ASP A 35 0.74 -4.40 11.04
C ASP A 35 1.95 -3.53 10.68
N SER A 36 1.75 -2.21 10.68
CA SER A 36 2.84 -1.25 10.55
C SER A 36 3.70 -1.24 11.80
N LEU A 37 5.02 -1.35 11.64
CA LEU A 37 5.93 -1.13 12.76
C LEU A 37 6.07 0.36 13.03
N VAL A 38 6.12 0.74 14.30
CA VAL A 38 6.12 2.13 14.73
C VAL A 38 7.27 2.40 15.68
N ILE A 39 8.04 3.45 15.41
CA ILE A 39 8.94 4.06 16.39
C ILE A 39 8.25 5.32 16.90
N SER A 40 7.83 5.30 18.16
CA SER A 40 7.23 6.46 18.82
C SER A 40 8.21 7.61 18.96
N SER A 41 7.70 8.84 18.98
CA SER A 41 8.52 10.01 19.30
C SER A 41 9.01 9.94 20.75
N ASN A 42 10.23 10.40 20.99
CA ASN A 42 10.81 10.51 22.34
C ASN A 42 10.49 11.85 23.02
N GLU A 43 10.08 12.84 22.24
CA GLU A 43 9.57 14.14 22.69
C GLU A 43 8.09 14.29 22.31
N LYS A 44 7.55 15.50 22.47
CA LYS A 44 6.21 15.83 21.98
C LYS A 44 6.12 15.50 20.49
N HIS A 45 5.23 14.57 20.16
CA HIS A 45 4.94 14.15 18.78
C HIS A 45 4.42 15.36 18.01
N THR A 46 5.20 15.84 17.04
CA THR A 46 4.84 17.00 16.21
C THR A 46 5.14 16.81 14.74
N ALA A 47 5.66 15.65 14.35
CA ALA A 47 5.91 15.25 12.96
C ALA A 47 5.75 13.74 12.79
N THR A 48 5.45 13.30 11.58
CA THR A 48 5.41 11.87 11.24
C THR A 48 6.18 11.61 9.95
N ILE A 49 6.94 10.51 9.91
CA ILE A 49 7.63 10.02 8.73
C ILE A 49 7.12 8.62 8.43
N ILE A 50 6.53 8.41 7.25
CA ILE A 50 6.04 7.11 6.79
C ILE A 50 7.02 6.59 5.73
N PHE A 51 7.62 5.42 5.92
CA PHE A 51 8.67 4.91 5.04
C PHE A 51 8.34 3.51 4.49
N LEU A 52 8.27 3.40 3.16
CA LEU A 52 7.87 2.20 2.42
C LEU A 52 9.10 1.43 1.90
N HIS A 53 9.08 0.11 2.09
CA HIS A 53 10.13 -0.79 1.63
C HIS A 53 10.05 -1.08 0.12
N GLY A 54 11.09 -1.70 -0.45
CA GLY A 54 11.12 -2.14 -1.85
C GLY A 54 10.49 -3.52 -2.08
N LEU A 55 10.41 -3.94 -3.35
CA LEU A 55 9.90 -5.27 -3.74
C LEU A 55 10.60 -6.41 -3.00
N GLY A 56 9.83 -7.31 -2.39
CA GLY A 56 10.32 -8.51 -1.70
C GLY A 56 10.88 -8.28 -0.30
N ASP A 57 10.92 -7.04 0.18
CA ASP A 57 11.37 -6.66 1.52
C ASP A 57 10.17 -6.49 2.48
N VAL A 58 10.40 -6.07 3.73
CA VAL A 58 9.37 -5.82 4.74
C VAL A 58 9.64 -4.53 5.51
N GLY A 59 8.62 -3.98 6.18
CA GLY A 59 8.76 -2.78 7.00
C GLY A 59 9.78 -2.95 8.15
N ALA A 60 9.91 -4.17 8.69
CA ALA A 60 10.86 -4.48 9.76
C ALA A 60 12.33 -4.24 9.38
N SER A 61 12.72 -4.55 8.14
CA SER A 61 14.08 -4.30 7.65
C SER A 61 14.42 -2.81 7.70
N TRP A 62 13.46 -1.95 7.33
CA TRP A 62 13.66 -0.49 7.32
C TRP A 62 13.56 0.13 8.71
N HIS A 63 12.69 -0.41 9.57
CA HIS A 63 12.73 -0.11 11.00
C HIS A 63 14.13 -0.34 11.58
N ASP A 64 14.73 -1.51 11.32
CA ASP A 64 16.05 -1.87 11.83
C ASP A 64 17.17 -1.01 11.26
N VAL A 65 17.08 -0.62 9.97
CA VAL A 65 17.99 0.36 9.37
C VAL A 65 17.90 1.70 10.11
N PHE A 66 16.69 2.21 10.36
CA PHE A 66 16.49 3.48 11.04
C PHE A 66 16.97 3.46 12.49
N ASP A 67 16.80 2.35 13.21
CA ASP A 67 17.32 2.20 14.57
C ASP A 67 18.85 2.06 14.59
N LYS A 68 19.40 1.17 13.75
CA LYS A 68 20.85 0.92 13.65
C LYS A 68 21.65 2.18 13.38
N TYR A 69 21.18 3.01 12.45
CA TYR A 69 21.83 4.29 12.12
C TYR A 69 21.33 5.47 12.96
N ARG A 70 20.51 5.21 13.99
CA ARG A 70 19.98 6.21 14.94
C ARG A 70 19.25 7.37 14.25
N ILE A 71 18.64 7.12 13.09
CA ILE A 71 17.93 8.13 12.31
C ILE A 71 16.78 8.70 13.15
N ALA A 72 15.97 7.84 13.78
CA ALA A 72 14.87 8.28 14.63
C ALA A 72 15.33 9.11 15.84
N LYS A 73 16.55 8.87 16.35
CA LYS A 73 17.13 9.64 17.46
C LYS A 73 17.58 11.04 17.04
N SER A 74 17.83 11.26 15.75
CA SER A 74 18.22 12.58 15.23
C SER A 74 17.05 13.55 15.10
N VAL A 75 15.81 13.05 15.11
CA VAL A 75 14.57 13.84 15.04
C VAL A 75 13.59 13.36 16.12
N PRO A 76 13.89 13.58 17.41
CA PRO A 76 13.19 12.96 18.54
C PRO A 76 11.70 13.34 18.67
N TYR A 77 11.27 14.42 18.00
CA TYR A 77 9.88 14.87 17.93
C TYR A 77 9.04 14.17 16.85
N ALA A 78 9.66 13.31 16.03
CA ALA A 78 9.00 12.60 14.94
C ALA A 78 8.61 11.16 15.33
N LYS A 79 7.42 10.74 14.93
CA LYS A 79 7.00 9.33 14.89
C LYS A 79 7.38 8.73 13.54
N PHE A 80 7.79 7.47 13.51
CA PHE A 80 8.09 6.75 12.27
C PHE A 80 7.13 5.58 12.09
N ILE A 81 6.63 5.39 10.87
CA ILE A 81 5.72 4.30 10.50
C ILE A 81 6.35 3.52 9.34
N PHE A 82 6.48 2.21 9.51
CA PHE A 82 7.06 1.28 8.52
C PHE A 82 6.01 0.23 8.14
N PRO A 83 5.11 0.53 7.19
CA PRO A 83 4.14 -0.44 6.72
C PRO A 83 4.82 -1.57 5.95
N THR A 84 4.17 -2.74 5.92
CA THR A 84 4.58 -3.87 5.07
C THR A 84 3.53 -4.10 3.99
N ALA A 85 3.99 -4.15 2.74
CA ALA A 85 3.14 -4.45 1.59
C ALA A 85 2.55 -5.87 1.70
N PRO A 86 1.36 -6.11 1.12
CA PRO A 86 0.78 -7.44 1.12
C PRO A 86 1.59 -8.40 0.23
N ILE A 87 1.48 -9.69 0.53
CA ILE A 87 2.05 -10.74 -0.32
C ILE A 87 1.15 -10.92 -1.54
N GLN A 88 1.70 -10.71 -2.74
CA GLN A 88 1.03 -10.87 -4.02
C GLN A 88 1.96 -11.57 -5.03
N LYS A 89 1.41 -12.05 -6.15
CA LYS A 89 2.22 -12.61 -7.25
C LYS A 89 2.84 -11.48 -8.05
N VAL A 90 4.08 -11.68 -8.50
CA VAL A 90 4.82 -10.68 -9.28
C VAL A 90 5.12 -11.22 -10.67
N THR A 91 4.58 -10.57 -11.70
CA THR A 91 4.67 -11.01 -13.10
C THR A 91 6.12 -11.05 -13.60
N LEU A 92 6.92 -10.01 -13.33
CA LEU A 92 8.35 -9.96 -13.69
C LEU A 92 9.14 -11.15 -13.12
N ASN A 93 8.70 -11.64 -11.96
CA ASN A 93 9.32 -12.75 -11.24
C ASN A 93 8.58 -14.08 -11.49
N LEU A 94 8.04 -14.28 -12.70
CA LEU A 94 7.37 -15.51 -13.13
C LEU A 94 6.20 -15.94 -12.21
N GLY A 95 5.53 -14.96 -11.59
CA GLY A 95 4.40 -15.18 -10.70
C GLY A 95 4.76 -15.65 -9.29
N MET A 96 6.03 -15.54 -8.88
CA MET A 96 6.45 -15.82 -7.51
C MET A 96 5.74 -14.88 -6.52
N SER A 97 5.27 -15.43 -5.39
CA SER A 97 4.61 -14.66 -4.34
C SER A 97 5.64 -14.01 -3.42
N MET A 98 5.55 -12.69 -3.27
CA MET A 98 6.39 -11.90 -2.36
C MET A 98 5.67 -10.62 -1.95
N THR A 99 6.21 -9.89 -0.98
CA THR A 99 5.70 -8.58 -0.58
C THR A 99 5.87 -7.57 -1.71
N THR A 100 4.77 -6.99 -2.16
CA THR A 100 4.79 -6.03 -3.27
C THR A 100 3.65 -5.03 -3.15
N TRP A 101 3.93 -3.77 -3.51
CA TRP A 101 2.95 -2.69 -3.50
C TRP A 101 2.00 -2.79 -4.71
N PHE A 102 2.55 -3.12 -5.87
CA PHE A 102 1.81 -3.30 -7.12
C PHE A 102 2.52 -4.33 -8.00
N ASP A 103 1.87 -4.83 -9.04
CA ASP A 103 2.52 -5.77 -9.96
C ASP A 103 3.51 -5.03 -10.88
N ILE A 104 4.62 -5.68 -11.18
CA ILE A 104 5.63 -5.16 -12.09
C ILE A 104 5.78 -6.12 -13.26
N HIS A 105 5.61 -5.59 -14.47
CA HIS A 105 5.66 -6.38 -15.72
C HIS A 105 7.02 -6.29 -16.42
N GLY A 106 7.87 -5.33 -16.02
CA GLY A 106 9.15 -5.03 -16.67
C GLY A 106 9.87 -3.85 -16.01
N LEU A 107 11.14 -3.66 -16.37
CA LEU A 107 11.96 -2.53 -15.91
C LEU A 107 12.16 -1.46 -16.99
N ASP A 108 11.69 -1.71 -18.21
CA ASP A 108 11.77 -0.76 -19.32
C ASP A 108 10.64 0.29 -19.19
N PRO A 109 10.93 1.59 -19.39
CA PRO A 109 9.91 2.66 -19.30
C PRO A 109 8.71 2.51 -20.23
N ASN A 110 8.82 1.70 -21.30
CA ASN A 110 7.75 1.46 -22.26
C ASN A 110 6.84 0.29 -21.86
N VAL A 111 7.17 -0.43 -20.79
CA VAL A 111 6.32 -1.51 -20.28
C VAL A 111 5.09 -0.90 -19.61
N LYS A 112 3.91 -1.45 -19.93
CA LYS A 112 2.65 -1.05 -19.29
C LYS A 112 2.73 -1.28 -17.78
N GLU A 113 2.49 -0.22 -17.01
CA GLU A 113 2.44 -0.27 -15.55
C GLU A 113 1.09 -0.80 -15.02
N ASP A 114 1.10 -1.37 -13.82
CA ASP A 114 -0.10 -1.77 -13.07
C ASP A 114 -0.74 -0.56 -12.39
N GLN A 115 -1.45 0.25 -13.18
CA GLN A 115 -2.09 1.47 -12.69
C GLN A 115 -3.01 1.21 -11.49
N ASP A 116 -3.85 0.18 -11.54
CA ASP A 116 -4.80 -0.13 -10.47
C ASP A 116 -4.06 -0.50 -9.16
N GLY A 117 -3.00 -1.29 -9.24
CA GLY A 117 -2.18 -1.63 -8.07
C GLY A 117 -1.44 -0.42 -7.49
N ILE A 118 -0.91 0.44 -8.36
CA ILE A 118 -0.26 1.70 -7.96
C ILE A 118 -1.26 2.57 -7.20
N GLU A 119 -2.45 2.81 -7.77
CA GLU A 119 -3.49 3.63 -7.14
C GLU A 119 -3.95 3.06 -5.80
N LYS A 120 -4.11 1.74 -5.69
CA LYS A 120 -4.44 1.05 -4.41
C LYS A 120 -3.37 1.27 -3.34
N SER A 121 -2.10 1.13 -3.69
CA SER A 121 -0.99 1.39 -2.77
C SER A 121 -0.90 2.86 -2.36
N CYS A 122 -1.15 3.76 -3.31
CA CYS A 122 -1.16 5.20 -3.02
C CYS A 122 -2.32 5.58 -2.11
N MET A 123 -3.50 4.99 -2.31
CA MET A 123 -4.66 5.18 -1.44
C MET A 123 -4.40 4.64 -0.02
N PHE A 124 -3.73 3.50 0.11
CA PHE A 124 -3.29 3.01 1.41
C PHE A 124 -2.38 4.01 2.13
N LEU A 125 -1.37 4.55 1.45
CA LEU A 125 -0.48 5.56 2.03
C LEU A 125 -1.24 6.86 2.38
N SER A 126 -2.16 7.29 1.52
CA SER A 126 -3.06 8.42 1.79
C SER A 126 -3.87 8.21 3.06
N ASN A 127 -4.40 7.01 3.29
CA ASN A 127 -5.15 6.71 4.51
C ASN A 127 -4.29 6.81 5.78
N LEU A 128 -3.02 6.38 5.72
CA LEU A 128 -2.08 6.58 6.85
C LEU A 128 -1.80 8.07 7.09
N ILE A 129 -1.66 8.87 6.03
CA ILE A 129 -1.49 10.33 6.15
C ILE A 129 -2.73 10.95 6.82
N GLU A 130 -3.94 10.60 6.38
CA GLU A 130 -5.19 11.10 6.96
C GLU A 130 -5.34 10.72 8.43
N GLU A 131 -4.92 9.51 8.81
CA GLU A 131 -4.92 9.09 10.21
C GLU A 131 -4.02 9.98 11.07
N GLU A 132 -2.83 10.32 10.59
CA GLU A 132 -1.90 11.23 11.28
C GLU A 132 -2.44 12.65 11.39
N ILE A 133 -3.08 13.15 10.33
CA ILE A 133 -3.75 14.46 10.33
C ILE A 133 -4.88 14.46 11.37
N LYS A 134 -5.70 13.42 11.39
CA LYS A 134 -6.78 13.24 12.37
C LYS A 134 -6.25 13.17 13.80
N ASN A 135 -5.05 12.62 13.99
CA ASN A 135 -4.34 12.58 15.28
C ASN A 135 -3.67 13.91 15.65
N GLY A 136 -3.85 14.97 14.84
CA GLY A 136 -3.43 16.34 15.15
C GLY A 136 -2.07 16.74 14.59
N ILE A 137 -1.46 15.94 13.71
CA ILE A 137 -0.21 16.29 13.04
C ILE A 137 -0.52 17.14 11.81
N LEU A 138 0.09 18.32 11.69
CA LEU A 138 -0.06 19.15 10.50
C LEU A 138 0.48 18.41 9.27
N SER A 139 -0.20 18.47 8.13
CA SER A 139 0.23 17.81 6.89
C SER A 139 1.64 18.23 6.44
N GLU A 140 2.00 19.50 6.63
CA GLU A 140 3.34 20.05 6.38
C GLU A 140 4.43 19.48 7.32
N ARG A 141 4.02 18.72 8.35
CA ARG A 141 4.89 18.00 9.28
C ARG A 141 4.85 16.49 9.06
N ILE A 142 4.18 16.03 8.00
CA ILE A 142 4.16 14.63 7.58
C ILE A 142 5.05 14.50 6.34
N MET A 143 6.04 13.62 6.41
CA MET A 143 6.84 13.22 5.26
C MET A 143 6.51 11.78 4.88
N VAL A 144 6.50 11.51 3.58
CA VAL A 144 6.46 10.15 3.05
C VAL A 144 7.77 9.81 2.38
N GLY A 145 8.14 8.55 2.38
CA GLY A 145 9.37 8.13 1.73
C GLY A 145 9.38 6.65 1.42
N GLY A 146 10.38 6.24 0.66
CA GLY A 146 10.60 4.84 0.41
C GLY A 146 11.80 4.56 -0.47
N PHE A 147 12.11 3.27 -0.58
CA PHE A 147 13.16 2.74 -1.43
C PHE A 147 12.57 1.95 -2.60
N SER A 148 13.14 2.10 -3.79
CA SER A 148 12.73 1.37 -5.00
C SER A 148 11.21 1.50 -5.20
N MET A 149 10.47 0.39 -5.32
CA MET A 149 9.02 0.39 -5.47
C MET A 149 8.28 1.20 -4.38
N GLY A 150 8.73 1.18 -3.12
CA GLY A 150 8.12 1.99 -2.06
C GLY A 150 8.32 3.50 -2.27
N GLY A 151 9.45 3.89 -2.86
CA GLY A 151 9.71 5.26 -3.26
C GLY A 151 8.79 5.73 -4.40
N ALA A 152 8.38 4.82 -5.28
CA ALA A 152 7.50 5.11 -6.41
C ALA A 152 6.09 5.44 -5.90
N VAL A 153 5.59 4.64 -4.94
CA VAL A 153 4.34 4.92 -4.22
C VAL A 153 4.42 6.25 -3.48
N ALA A 154 5.50 6.50 -2.72
CA ALA A 154 5.67 7.74 -1.96
C ALA A 154 5.67 8.99 -2.87
N LEU A 155 6.37 8.94 -4.01
CA LEU A 155 6.41 10.03 -4.99
C LEU A 155 5.03 10.31 -5.58
N TYR A 156 4.36 9.28 -6.08
CA TYR A 156 3.04 9.42 -6.69
C TYR A 156 2.04 9.99 -5.67
N THR A 157 1.94 9.38 -4.48
CA THR A 157 1.05 9.85 -3.42
C THR A 157 1.29 11.32 -3.07
N ALA A 158 2.54 11.74 -2.93
CA ALA A 158 2.85 13.12 -2.57
C ALA A 158 2.49 14.12 -3.69
N LEU A 159 2.74 13.77 -4.95
CA LEU A 159 2.45 14.63 -6.10
C LEU A 159 0.96 14.71 -6.43
N THR A 160 0.17 13.70 -6.06
CA THR A 160 -1.28 13.68 -6.22
C THR A 160 -2.05 14.00 -4.93
N SER A 161 -1.34 14.34 -3.84
CA SER A 161 -1.99 14.59 -2.55
C SER A 161 -2.84 15.87 -2.60
N PRO A 162 -4.03 15.89 -2.00
CA PRO A 162 -4.76 17.13 -1.77
C PRO A 162 -4.12 18.01 -0.67
N HIS A 163 -3.16 17.46 0.08
CA HIS A 163 -2.47 18.15 1.17
C HIS A 163 -1.06 18.57 0.77
N THR A 164 -0.60 19.71 1.28
CA THR A 164 0.82 20.05 1.25
C THR A 164 1.55 19.22 2.30
N LEU A 165 2.38 18.28 1.86
CA LEU A 165 3.20 17.44 2.74
C LEU A 165 4.53 18.14 3.09
N GLY A 166 5.14 17.74 4.19
CA GLY A 166 6.45 18.25 4.63
C GLY A 166 7.61 17.86 3.72
N GLY A 167 7.43 16.83 2.89
CA GLY A 167 8.39 16.43 1.86
C GLY A 167 8.34 14.95 1.50
N VAL A 168 9.18 14.59 0.52
CA VAL A 168 9.34 13.22 0.03
C VAL A 168 10.79 12.76 0.17
N ILE A 169 11.00 11.51 0.61
CA ILE A 169 12.28 10.83 0.59
C ILE A 169 12.23 9.72 -0.47
N ALA A 170 12.84 9.96 -1.63
CA ALA A 170 12.83 9.03 -2.77
C ALA A 170 14.22 8.40 -2.97
N LEU A 171 14.40 7.13 -2.56
CA LEU A 171 15.68 6.43 -2.66
C LEU A 171 15.67 5.41 -3.80
N SER A 172 16.53 5.62 -4.81
CA SER A 172 16.74 4.69 -5.93
C SER A 172 15.42 4.21 -6.56
N THR A 173 14.60 5.16 -6.99
CA THR A 173 13.21 4.92 -7.41
C THR A 173 12.87 5.69 -8.70
N TRP A 174 11.61 5.60 -9.15
CA TRP A 174 11.07 6.28 -10.32
C TRP A 174 9.70 6.89 -9.99
N LEU A 175 9.22 7.80 -10.85
CA LEU A 175 7.84 8.29 -10.80
C LEU A 175 6.96 7.37 -11.65
N PRO A 176 6.04 6.58 -11.04
CA PRO A 176 5.13 5.75 -11.82
C PRO A 176 4.08 6.62 -12.50
N LEU A 177 3.55 6.15 -13.62
CA LEU A 177 2.56 6.83 -14.44
C LEU A 177 3.00 8.25 -14.84
N ALA A 178 4.30 8.49 -15.02
CA ALA A 178 4.87 9.83 -15.22
C ALA A 178 4.19 10.62 -16.35
N SER A 179 3.68 9.94 -17.39
CA SER A 179 2.97 10.57 -18.51
C SER A 179 1.62 11.21 -18.14
N THR A 180 1.08 10.93 -16.95
CA THR A 180 -0.18 11.53 -16.47
C THR A 180 0.04 12.88 -15.77
N PHE A 181 1.28 13.23 -15.45
CA PHE A 181 1.63 14.52 -14.84
C PHE A 181 1.83 15.61 -15.90
N PRO A 182 1.49 16.88 -15.59
CA PRO A 182 1.78 18.01 -16.48
C PRO A 182 3.28 18.11 -16.79
N GLN A 183 3.62 18.49 -18.03
CA GLN A 183 4.99 18.79 -18.48
C GLN A 183 5.43 20.21 -18.10
#